data_AF-A0A351XJW5-F1
#
_entry.id   AF-A0A351XJW5-F1
#
_cell.length_a   1.000
_cell.length_b   1.000
_cell.length_c   1.000
_cell.angle_alpha   90.00
_cell.angle_beta   90.00
_cell.angle_gamma   90.00
#
_symmetry.space_group_name_H-M   'P 1'
#
loop_
_entity.id
_entity.type
_entity.pdbx_description
1 polymer ?
#
loop_
_entity_poly.entity_id
_entity_poly.type
_entity_poly.pdbx_seq_one_letter_code
_entity_poly.pdbx_strand_id
1 'polypeptide(L)'
;LTQKQLGEALGISDKTVSKWETGHGLPDISMIMPLCEILDINVNELLSGEHLTQDMYPEKAEENIMNLMKDSEEQKKRNVKDIIISVIWVAGFAVFFISLQLASRVSIIDNIIHFIDVVPFIQLVFILVFALYFAGHLKDFGNAFVFILHKASSQQKLENAVSAVSLAEKTLLASGTFCSIYSVIYAIYMELDSGNVDFNVFIAEMAISLYPFFYGIIGVMILVVIKGRLEKQLSN
;
A
#
# COMPACT_ATOMS: atom_id res chain seq x y z
N LEU A 1 46.85 -5.61 -31.50
CA LEU A 1 45.89 -5.63 -32.63
C LEU A 1 45.57 -4.19 -33.02
N THR A 2 45.51 -3.82 -34.31
CA THR A 2 45.11 -2.45 -34.73
C THR A 2 43.58 -2.37 -34.96
N GLN A 3 42.98 -1.18 -34.86
CA GLN A 3 41.54 -0.98 -35.14
C GLN A 3 41.12 -1.49 -36.52
N LYS A 4 41.97 -1.32 -37.53
CA LYS A 4 41.74 -1.82 -38.89
C LYS A 4 41.72 -3.34 -38.94
N GLN A 5 42.68 -4.00 -38.29
CA GLN A 5 42.75 -5.45 -38.22
C GLN A 5 41.58 -6.05 -37.43
N LEU A 6 41.14 -5.38 -36.36
CA LEU A 6 39.97 -5.79 -35.58
C LEU A 6 38.68 -5.64 -36.40
N GLY A 7 38.54 -4.52 -37.12
CA GLY A 7 37.41 -4.31 -38.03
C GLY A 7 37.35 -5.36 -39.14
N GLU A 8 38.48 -5.66 -39.77
CA GLU A 8 38.58 -6.72 -40.79
C GLU A 8 38.20 -8.10 -40.25
N ALA A 9 38.64 -8.45 -39.03
CA ALA A 9 38.30 -9.72 -38.39
C ALA A 9 36.81 -9.85 -38.03
N LEU A 10 36.15 -8.73 -37.70
CA LEU A 10 34.73 -8.68 -37.33
C LEU A 10 33.79 -8.33 -38.49
N GLY A 11 34.32 -8.08 -39.69
CA GLY A 11 33.52 -7.66 -40.85
C GLY A 11 32.90 -6.26 -40.72
N ILE A 12 33.52 -5.37 -39.94
CA ILE A 12 33.05 -3.99 -39.69
C ILE A 12 34.14 -2.96 -40.03
N SER A 13 33.74 -1.70 -40.17
CA SER A 13 34.72 -0.63 -40.45
C SER A 13 35.58 -0.30 -39.22
N ASP A 14 36.83 0.10 -39.45
CA ASP A 14 37.72 0.69 -38.46
C ASP A 14 37.09 1.90 -37.73
N LYS A 15 36.27 2.68 -38.43
CA LYS A 15 35.46 3.77 -37.84
C LYS A 15 34.44 3.27 -36.82
N THR A 16 33.89 2.06 -37.00
CA THR A 16 32.96 1.44 -36.05
C THR A 16 33.69 1.10 -34.76
N VAL A 17 34.88 0.50 -34.86
CA VAL A 17 35.74 0.18 -33.71
C VAL A 17 36.15 1.47 -32.97
N SER A 18 36.53 2.53 -33.69
CA SER A 18 36.87 3.83 -33.09
C SER A 18 35.72 4.46 -32.30
N LYS A 19 34.46 4.28 -32.74
CA LYS A 19 33.29 4.74 -31.97
C LYS A 19 33.08 3.95 -30.69
N TRP A 20 33.39 2.65 -30.68
CA TRP A 20 33.32 1.83 -29.47
C TRP A 20 34.36 2.27 -28.44
N GLU A 21 35.62 2.44 -28.86
CA GLU A 21 36.70 2.86 -27.97
C GLU A 21 36.50 4.26 -27.39
N THR A 22 35.83 5.16 -28.13
CA THR A 22 35.56 6.54 -27.69
C THR A 22 34.21 6.71 -26.99
N GLY A 23 33.48 5.62 -26.72
CA GLY A 23 32.19 5.65 -26.02
C GLY A 23 31.02 6.25 -26.82
N HIS A 24 31.19 6.47 -28.13
CA HIS A 24 30.16 7.02 -29.03
C HIS A 24 29.28 5.94 -29.67
N GLY A 25 29.36 4.70 -29.19
CA GLY A 25 28.55 3.57 -29.60
C GLY A 25 28.97 2.30 -28.85
N LEU A 26 28.12 1.27 -28.86
CA LEU A 26 28.41 -0.02 -28.26
C LEU A 26 28.35 -1.12 -29.34
N PRO A 27 29.13 -2.21 -29.20
CA PRO A 27 28.96 -3.38 -30.04
C PRO A 27 27.58 -4.01 -29.82
N ASP A 28 27.00 -4.54 -30.90
CA ASP A 28 25.75 -5.32 -30.80
C ASP A 28 26.01 -6.61 -30.01
N ILE A 29 24.96 -7.16 -29.38
CA ILE A 29 25.05 -8.34 -28.52
C ILE A 29 25.63 -9.56 -29.26
N SER A 30 25.39 -9.62 -30.57
CA SER A 30 25.92 -10.63 -31.49
C SER A 30 27.45 -10.55 -31.67
N MET A 31 28.06 -9.38 -31.40
CA MET A 31 29.48 -9.10 -31.59
C MET A 31 30.31 -9.24 -30.31
N ILE A 32 29.66 -9.38 -29.16
CA ILE A 32 30.32 -9.49 -27.84
C ILE A 32 31.20 -10.74 -27.76
N MET A 33 30.67 -11.90 -28.14
CA MET A 33 31.42 -13.17 -28.10
C MET A 33 32.61 -13.18 -29.09
N PRO A 34 32.44 -12.78 -30.37
CA PRO A 34 33.57 -12.63 -31.29
C PRO A 34 34.66 -11.65 -30.81
N LEU A 35 34.28 -10.54 -30.17
CA LEU A 35 35.23 -9.58 -29.61
C LEU A 35 36.07 -10.20 -28.49
N CYS A 36 35.42 -10.92 -27.57
CA CYS A 36 36.09 -11.63 -26.49
C CYS A 36 37.09 -12.68 -27.00
N GLU A 37 36.72 -13.43 -28.04
CA GLU A 37 37.60 -14.45 -28.65
C GLU A 37 38.82 -13.84 -29.36
N ILE A 38 38.64 -12.72 -30.07
CA ILE A 38 39.74 -12.07 -30.80
C ILE A 38 40.71 -11.35 -29.85
N LEU A 39 40.19 -10.82 -28.75
CA LEU A 39 40.98 -10.06 -27.77
C LEU A 39 41.50 -10.92 -26.61
N ASP A 40 41.13 -12.19 -26.56
CA ASP A 40 41.47 -13.16 -25.49
C ASP A 40 41.09 -12.64 -24.08
N ILE A 41 39.88 -12.10 -23.97
CA ILE A 41 39.30 -11.56 -22.73
C ILE A 41 37.93 -12.16 -22.46
N ASN A 42 37.50 -12.19 -21.21
CA ASN A 42 36.14 -12.61 -20.88
C ASN A 42 35.11 -11.47 -21.04
N VAL A 43 33.83 -11.82 -21.13
CA VAL A 43 32.74 -10.84 -21.32
C VAL A 43 32.70 -9.81 -20.17
N ASN A 44 33.05 -10.21 -18.96
CA ASN A 44 33.07 -9.29 -17.83
C ASN A 44 34.23 -8.30 -17.91
N GLU A 45 35.40 -8.69 -18.44
CA GLU A 45 36.51 -7.78 -18.75
C GLU A 45 36.13 -6.80 -19.87
N LEU A 46 35.44 -7.26 -20.92
CA LEU A 46 34.96 -6.40 -22.00
C LEU A 46 33.94 -5.36 -21.51
N LEU A 47 33.03 -5.75 -20.61
CA LEU A 47 31.99 -4.86 -20.06
C LEU A 47 32.50 -3.94 -18.94
N SER A 48 33.54 -4.36 -18.20
CA SER A 48 34.14 -3.56 -17.13
C SER A 48 35.25 -2.64 -17.63
N GLY A 49 35.84 -2.91 -18.80
CA GLY A 49 36.93 -2.12 -19.36
C GLY A 49 38.26 -2.29 -18.60
N GLU A 50 38.37 -3.30 -17.75
CA GLU A 50 39.56 -3.62 -16.95
C GLU A 50 39.85 -5.12 -16.96
N HIS A 51 41.13 -5.49 -16.83
CA HIS A 51 41.53 -6.89 -16.69
C HIS A 51 41.22 -7.39 -15.28
N LEU A 52 40.53 -8.52 -15.17
CA LEU A 52 40.10 -9.10 -13.90
C LEU A 52 41.06 -10.22 -13.48
N THR A 53 41.80 -10.03 -12.39
CA THR A 53 42.69 -11.07 -11.82
C THR A 53 41.95 -11.97 -10.80
N GLN A 54 42.37 -13.24 -10.69
CA GLN A 54 41.75 -14.25 -9.82
C GLN A 54 41.84 -13.94 -8.30
N ASP A 55 42.75 -13.07 -7.89
CA ASP A 55 43.05 -12.80 -6.48
C ASP A 55 42.01 -11.89 -5.77
N MET A 56 41.13 -11.22 -6.52
CA MET A 56 40.08 -10.34 -5.98
C MET A 56 38.75 -11.04 -5.68
N TYR A 57 38.64 -12.32 -6.05
CA TYR A 57 37.41 -13.11 -5.93
C TYR A 57 36.98 -13.43 -4.48
N PRO A 58 37.87 -13.83 -3.55
CA PRO A 58 37.45 -14.22 -2.20
C PRO A 58 36.99 -13.03 -1.34
N GLU A 59 37.64 -11.87 -1.46
CA GLU A 59 37.31 -10.68 -0.68
C GLU A 59 35.93 -10.11 -1.07
N LYS A 60 35.63 -10.08 -2.37
CA LYS A 60 34.34 -9.63 -2.89
C LYS A 60 33.21 -10.63 -2.62
N ALA A 61 33.52 -11.94 -2.56
CA ALA A 61 32.56 -12.96 -2.15
C ALA A 61 32.21 -12.84 -0.66
N GLU A 62 33.20 -12.57 0.20
CA GLU A 62 33.00 -12.35 1.63
C GLU A 62 32.19 -11.06 1.90
N GLU A 63 32.48 -9.98 1.18
CA GLU A 63 31.71 -8.73 1.23
C GLU A 63 30.25 -8.94 0.84
N ASN A 64 29.99 -9.67 -0.26
CA ASN A 64 28.62 -9.97 -0.70
C ASN A 64 27.86 -10.83 0.31
N ILE A 65 28.51 -11.83 0.91
CA ILE A 65 27.91 -12.66 1.96
C ILE A 65 27.59 -11.80 3.19
N MET A 66 28.50 -10.91 3.58
CA MET A 66 28.30 -10.01 4.72
C MET A 66 27.16 -9.01 4.48
N ASN A 67 27.04 -8.48 3.27
CA ASN A 67 25.95 -7.58 2.89
C ASN A 67 24.60 -8.31 2.90
N LEU A 68 24.53 -9.52 2.35
CA LEU A 68 23.31 -10.35 2.42
C LEU A 68 22.92 -10.69 3.86
N MET A 69 23.90 -10.98 4.72
CA MET A 69 23.65 -11.23 6.15
C MET A 69 23.09 -9.97 6.83
N LYS A 70 23.71 -8.80 6.61
CA LYS A 70 23.23 -7.52 7.16
C LYS A 70 21.83 -7.18 6.65
N ASP A 71 21.57 -7.32 5.35
CA ASP A 71 20.27 -7.09 4.74
C ASP A 71 19.21 -8.03 5.32
N SER A 72 19.54 -9.31 5.53
CA SER A 72 18.62 -10.27 6.14
C SER A 72 18.30 -9.93 7.60
N GLU A 73 19.27 -9.43 8.36
CA GLU A 73 19.05 -8.97 9.74
C GLU A 73 18.20 -7.71 9.79
N GLU A 74 18.49 -6.73 8.93
CA GLU A 74 17.70 -5.51 8.83
C GLU A 74 16.27 -5.79 8.38
N GLN A 75 16.09 -6.67 7.40
CA GLN A 75 14.79 -7.11 6.94
C GLN A 75 14.02 -7.80 8.07
N LYS A 76 14.67 -8.68 8.84
CA LYS A 76 14.08 -9.30 10.02
C LYS A 76 13.68 -8.27 11.07
N LYS A 77 14.53 -7.27 11.34
CA LYS A 77 14.22 -6.16 12.27
C LYS A 77 13.05 -5.30 11.80
N ARG A 78 12.95 -4.98 10.50
CA ARG A 78 11.81 -4.25 9.91
C ARG A 78 10.52 -5.05 10.03
N ASN A 79 10.54 -6.32 9.66
CA ASN A 79 9.39 -7.21 9.77
C ASN A 79 8.90 -7.34 11.22
N VAL A 80 9.81 -7.46 12.20
CA VAL A 80 9.43 -7.49 13.63
C VAL A 80 8.82 -6.17 14.08
N LYS A 81 9.34 -5.02 13.64
CA LYS A 81 8.74 -3.71 13.96
C LYS A 81 7.32 -3.59 13.40
N ASP A 82 7.09 -4.02 12.17
CA ASP A 82 5.76 -3.99 11.54
C ASP A 82 4.77 -4.90 12.28
N ILE A 83 5.21 -6.10 12.66
CA ILE A 83 4.42 -7.02 13.50
C ILE A 83 4.09 -6.37 14.85
N ILE A 84 5.07 -5.81 15.56
CA ILE A 84 4.82 -5.16 16.86
C ILE A 84 3.82 -4.01 16.72
N ILE A 85 3.99 -3.16 15.70
CA ILE A 85 3.07 -2.05 15.42
C ILE A 85 1.65 -2.59 15.18
N SER A 86 1.50 -3.62 14.35
CA SER A 86 0.19 -4.24 14.10
C SER A 86 -0.46 -4.82 15.36
N VAL A 87 0.30 -5.49 16.23
CA VAL A 87 -0.20 -6.04 17.51
C VAL A 87 -0.66 -4.91 18.43
N ILE A 88 0.12 -3.82 18.54
CA ILE A 88 -0.26 -2.64 19.32
C ILE A 88 -1.55 -2.02 18.78
N TRP A 89 -1.69 -1.90 17.46
CA TRP A 89 -2.91 -1.40 16.82
C TRP A 89 -4.12 -2.29 17.10
N VAL A 90 -3.97 -3.62 17.03
CA VAL A 90 -5.06 -4.57 17.33
C VAL A 90 -5.47 -4.52 18.80
N ALA A 91 -4.50 -4.50 19.71
CA ALA A 91 -4.77 -4.37 21.14
C ALA A 91 -5.42 -3.02 21.47
N GLY A 92 -4.91 -1.93 20.89
CA GLY A 92 -5.48 -0.59 20.99
C GLY A 92 -6.90 -0.53 20.43
N PHE A 93 -7.17 -1.21 19.31
CA PHE A 93 -8.51 -1.33 18.73
C PHE A 93 -9.48 -2.03 19.67
N ALA A 94 -9.08 -3.16 20.27
CA ALA A 94 -9.92 -3.88 21.23
C ALA A 94 -10.25 -3.01 22.46
N VAL A 95 -9.24 -2.33 23.03
CA VAL A 95 -9.43 -1.44 24.18
C VAL A 95 -10.30 -0.24 23.83
N PHE A 96 -10.06 0.39 22.68
CA PHE A 96 -10.86 1.51 22.19
C PHE A 96 -12.32 1.11 21.98
N PHE A 97 -12.55 -0.03 21.33
CA PHE A 97 -13.89 -0.56 21.09
C PHE A 97 -14.62 -0.82 22.41
N ILE A 98 -13.98 -1.49 23.38
CA ILE A 98 -14.54 -1.74 24.71
C ILE A 98 -14.81 -0.43 25.46
N SER A 99 -13.88 0.53 25.40
CA SER A 99 -14.01 1.82 26.11
C SER A 99 -15.17 2.66 25.60
N LEU A 100 -15.44 2.65 24.28
CA LEU A 100 -16.58 3.35 23.69
C LEU A 100 -17.91 2.67 24.05
N GLN A 101 -17.95 1.34 24.04
CA GLN A 101 -19.13 0.61 24.50
C GLN A 101 -19.44 0.90 25.96
N LEU A 102 -18.42 0.99 26.82
CA LEU A 102 -18.59 1.38 28.22
C LEU A 102 -18.99 2.85 28.38
N ALA A 103 -18.41 3.77 27.59
CA ALA A 103 -18.74 5.19 27.63
C ALA A 103 -20.20 5.45 27.25
N SER A 104 -20.76 4.71 26.30
CA SER A 104 -22.20 4.78 25.97
C SER A 104 -23.12 4.40 27.14
N ARG A 105 -22.61 3.67 28.15
CA ARG A 105 -23.34 3.32 29.38
C ARG A 105 -23.29 4.40 30.45
N VAL A 106 -22.30 5.28 30.41
CA VAL A 106 -22.19 6.39 31.36
C VAL A 106 -22.93 7.56 30.73
N SER A 107 -24.07 7.93 31.30
CA SER A 107 -25.00 8.98 30.88
C SER A 107 -24.35 10.37 30.78
N ILE A 108 -23.43 10.56 29.84
CA ILE A 108 -22.73 11.80 29.55
C ILE A 108 -22.91 12.02 28.06
N ILE A 109 -24.00 12.66 27.68
CA ILE A 109 -24.01 13.90 26.88
C ILE A 109 -25.50 14.23 26.62
N ASP A 110 -26.12 14.88 27.60
CA ASP A 110 -27.38 15.57 27.40
C ASP A 110 -27.11 16.88 26.64
N ASN A 111 -27.42 16.93 25.33
CA ASN A 111 -28.31 17.94 24.71
C ASN A 111 -28.09 18.30 23.23
N ILE A 112 -27.00 17.92 22.54
CA ILE A 112 -26.90 18.17 21.06
C ILE A 112 -26.22 17.01 20.30
N ILE A 113 -25.40 16.21 20.98
CA ILE A 113 -24.71 15.02 20.44
C ILE A 113 -25.63 13.78 20.35
N HIS A 114 -26.90 13.89 20.76
CA HIS A 114 -27.85 12.77 20.73
C HIS A 114 -28.41 12.47 19.32
N PHE A 115 -28.40 13.45 18.40
CA PHE A 115 -28.99 13.28 17.06
C PHE A 115 -28.09 12.55 16.07
N ILE A 116 -26.78 12.70 16.22
CA ILE A 116 -25.79 11.93 15.48
C ILE A 116 -25.19 11.03 16.54
N ASP A 117 -25.54 9.76 16.56
CA ASP A 117 -24.84 8.83 17.44
C ASP A 117 -23.35 8.82 17.02
N VAL A 118 -22.54 9.57 17.77
CA VAL A 118 -21.14 9.86 17.44
C VAL A 118 -20.29 8.60 17.61
N VAL A 119 -20.72 7.66 18.46
CA VAL A 119 -19.95 6.46 18.78
C VAL A 119 -19.84 5.54 17.54
N PRO A 120 -20.94 5.10 16.90
CA PRO A 120 -20.88 4.36 15.63
C PRO A 120 -20.13 5.08 14.52
N PHE A 121 -20.28 6.40 14.43
CA PHE A 121 -19.60 7.19 13.41
C PHE A 121 -18.07 7.14 13.59
N ILE A 122 -17.58 7.39 14.82
CA ILE A 122 -16.16 7.31 15.15
C ILE A 122 -15.63 5.89 14.91
N GLN A 123 -16.38 4.86 15.28
CA GLN A 123 -15.99 3.47 15.06
C GLN A 123 -15.79 3.17 13.56
N LEU A 124 -16.70 3.62 12.69
CA LEU A 124 -16.57 3.42 11.24
C LEU A 124 -15.38 4.15 10.64
N VAL A 125 -15.16 5.42 11.04
CA VAL A 125 -13.99 6.19 10.58
C VAL A 125 -12.70 5.49 11.02
N PHE A 126 -12.65 4.98 12.25
CA PHE A 126 -11.48 4.26 12.75
C PHE A 126 -11.25 2.95 11.98
N ILE A 127 -12.28 2.13 11.76
CA ILE A 127 -12.17 0.89 10.97
C ILE A 127 -11.70 1.19 9.54
N LEU A 128 -12.20 2.27 8.93
CA LEU A 128 -11.77 2.72 7.62
C LEU A 128 -10.28 3.08 7.61
N VAL A 129 -9.84 3.94 8.53
CA VAL A 129 -8.43 4.36 8.64
C VAL A 129 -7.52 3.15 8.89
N PHE A 130 -7.95 2.24 9.75
CA PHE A 130 -7.23 1.00 10.04
C PHE A 130 -7.09 0.13 8.79
N ALA A 131 -8.19 -0.10 8.05
CA ALA A 131 -8.16 -0.88 6.81
C ALA A 131 -7.23 -0.24 5.76
N LEU A 132 -7.28 1.08 5.60
CA LEU A 132 -6.41 1.81 4.70
C LEU A 132 -4.93 1.76 5.11
N TYR A 133 -4.65 1.78 6.41
CA TYR A 133 -3.29 1.65 6.94
C TYR A 133 -2.70 0.27 6.61
N PHE A 134 -3.41 -0.81 6.93
CA PHE A 134 -2.96 -2.18 6.67
C PHE A 134 -2.86 -2.50 5.19
N ALA A 135 -3.70 -1.91 4.36
CA ALA A 135 -3.60 -2.03 2.91
C ALA A 135 -2.52 -1.14 2.29
N GLY A 136 -1.82 -0.31 3.08
CA GLY A 136 -0.80 0.62 2.58
C GLY A 136 -1.35 1.79 1.76
N HIS A 137 -2.67 1.97 1.72
CA HIS A 137 -3.37 2.92 0.85
C HIS A 137 -3.74 4.23 1.54
N LEU A 138 -3.30 4.46 2.78
CA LEU A 138 -3.69 5.65 3.56
C LEU A 138 -3.28 6.97 2.88
N LYS A 139 -2.08 7.04 2.30
CA LYS A 139 -1.63 8.21 1.53
C LYS A 139 -2.37 8.35 0.21
N ASP A 140 -2.60 7.24 -0.48
CA ASP A 140 -3.31 7.23 -1.77
C ASP A 140 -4.76 7.67 -1.62
N PHE A 141 -5.41 7.28 -0.52
CA PHE A 141 -6.76 7.73 -0.17
C PHE A 141 -6.80 9.24 0.03
N GLY A 142 -5.82 9.83 0.74
CA GLY A 142 -5.72 11.29 0.88
C GLY A 142 -5.46 12.00 -0.46
N ASN A 143 -4.57 11.42 -1.28
CA ASN A 143 -4.29 11.93 -2.63
C ASN A 143 -5.53 11.95 -3.53
N ALA A 144 -6.45 10.98 -3.36
CA ALA A 144 -7.70 10.94 -4.09
C ALA A 144 -8.49 12.26 -3.99
N PHE A 145 -8.58 12.86 -2.80
CA PHE A 145 -9.26 14.14 -2.60
C PHE A 145 -8.51 15.32 -3.23
N VAL A 146 -7.17 15.30 -3.15
CA VAL A 146 -6.33 16.33 -3.80
C VAL A 146 -6.49 16.28 -5.31
N PHE A 147 -6.59 15.07 -5.88
CA PHE A 147 -6.71 14.87 -7.32
C PHE A 147 -8.07 15.29 -7.91
N ILE A 148 -9.07 15.54 -7.06
CA ILE A 148 -10.32 16.18 -7.48
C ILE A 148 -10.06 17.62 -7.95
N LEU A 149 -9.15 18.32 -7.29
CA LEU A 149 -8.83 19.73 -7.55
C LEU A 149 -7.66 19.90 -8.51
N HIS A 150 -6.69 18.99 -8.49
CA HIS A 150 -5.45 19.06 -9.27
C HIS A 150 -5.27 17.79 -10.11
N LYS A 151 -4.82 17.91 -11.37
CA LYS A 151 -4.54 16.71 -12.18
C LYS A 151 -3.40 15.90 -11.54
N ALA A 152 -3.55 14.59 -11.47
CA ALA A 152 -2.53 13.70 -10.93
C ALA A 152 -1.22 13.81 -11.75
N SER A 153 -0.08 13.80 -11.06
CA SER A 153 1.23 13.92 -11.71
C SER A 153 1.67 12.68 -12.49
N SER A 154 1.02 11.54 -12.26
CA SER A 154 1.34 10.24 -12.85
C SER A 154 0.11 9.34 -12.87
N GLN A 155 -0.06 8.56 -13.94
CA GLN A 155 -1.14 7.59 -14.08
C GLN A 155 -1.14 6.57 -12.93
N GLN A 156 0.05 6.08 -12.52
CA GLN A 156 0.16 5.12 -11.41
C GLN A 156 -0.40 5.68 -10.10
N LYS A 157 -0.15 6.97 -9.80
CA LYS A 157 -0.68 7.60 -8.58
C LYS A 157 -2.20 7.73 -8.64
N LEU A 158 -2.74 7.96 -9.83
CA LEU A 158 -4.19 8.04 -10.04
C LEU A 158 -4.85 6.66 -9.86
N GLU A 159 -4.27 5.61 -10.43
CA GLU A 159 -4.74 4.23 -10.25
C GLU A 159 -4.69 3.79 -8.78
N ASN A 160 -3.60 4.09 -8.07
CA ASN A 160 -3.49 3.82 -6.63
C ASN A 160 -4.57 4.56 -5.83
N ALA A 161 -4.87 5.83 -6.16
CA ALA A 161 -5.92 6.61 -5.51
C ALA A 161 -7.31 6.02 -5.78
N VAL A 162 -7.61 5.60 -7.02
CA VAL A 162 -8.87 4.91 -7.36
C VAL A 162 -8.99 3.60 -6.57
N SER A 163 -7.92 2.81 -6.50
CA SER A 163 -7.89 1.57 -5.71
C SER A 163 -8.16 1.84 -4.22
N ALA A 164 -7.51 2.85 -3.64
CA ALA A 164 -7.70 3.25 -2.25
C ALA A 164 -9.14 3.67 -1.95
N VAL A 165 -9.76 4.46 -2.83
CA VAL A 165 -11.18 4.84 -2.70
C VAL A 165 -12.08 3.62 -2.83
N SER A 166 -11.80 2.71 -3.78
CA SER A 166 -12.59 1.49 -3.94
C SER A 166 -12.48 0.55 -2.74
N LEU A 167 -11.32 0.50 -2.08
CA LEU A 167 -11.15 -0.21 -0.82
C LEU A 167 -12.00 0.43 0.28
N ALA A 168 -11.93 1.75 0.41
CA ALA A 168 -12.71 2.50 1.39
C ALA A 168 -14.23 2.30 1.24
N GLU A 169 -14.76 2.28 0.02
CA GLU A 169 -16.17 1.96 -0.27
C GLU A 169 -16.57 0.60 0.30
N LYS A 170 -15.79 -0.45 -0.02
CA LYS A 170 -16.03 -1.82 0.43
C LYS A 170 -15.94 -1.94 1.95
N THR A 171 -14.93 -1.29 2.55
CA THR A 171 -14.73 -1.28 4.00
C THR A 171 -15.90 -0.61 4.71
N LEU A 172 -16.37 0.55 4.25
CA LEU A 172 -17.50 1.26 4.86
C LEU A 172 -18.81 0.46 4.78
N LEU A 173 -19.11 -0.17 3.63
CA LEU A 173 -20.30 -1.03 3.52
C LEU A 173 -20.21 -2.26 4.44
N ALA A 174 -19.06 -2.95 4.43
CA ALA A 174 -18.86 -4.16 5.22
C ALA A 174 -18.91 -3.86 6.72
N SER A 175 -18.18 -2.83 7.16
CA SER A 175 -18.15 -2.43 8.58
C SER A 175 -19.48 -1.85 9.05
N GLY A 176 -20.16 -1.01 8.26
CA GLY A 176 -21.49 -0.48 8.59
C GLY A 176 -22.52 -1.58 8.78
N THR A 177 -22.52 -2.58 7.90
CA THR A 177 -23.40 -3.75 8.00
C THR A 177 -23.07 -4.59 9.25
N PHE A 178 -21.79 -4.91 9.44
CA PHE A 178 -21.34 -5.72 10.59
C PHE A 178 -21.64 -5.05 11.93
N CYS A 179 -21.32 -3.76 12.07
CA CYS A 179 -21.59 -2.99 13.29
C CYS A 179 -23.09 -2.90 13.59
N SER A 180 -23.95 -2.80 12.56
CA SER A 180 -25.39 -2.75 12.76
C SER A 180 -25.96 -4.09 13.22
N ILE A 181 -25.49 -5.20 12.62
CA ILE A 181 -25.87 -6.55 13.06
C ILE A 181 -25.45 -6.78 14.53
N TYR A 182 -24.22 -6.42 14.88
CA TYR A 182 -23.74 -6.52 16.25
C TYR A 182 -24.61 -5.70 17.21
N SER A 183 -24.96 -4.47 16.82
CA SER A 183 -25.77 -3.56 17.65
C SER A 183 -27.19 -4.09 17.86
N VAL A 184 -27.81 -4.68 16.83
CA VAL A 184 -29.13 -5.35 16.96
C VAL A 184 -29.06 -6.52 17.94
N ILE A 185 -28.05 -7.40 17.80
CA ILE A 185 -27.87 -8.56 18.69
C ILE A 185 -27.67 -8.09 20.13
N TYR A 186 -26.88 -7.03 20.31
CA TYR A 186 -26.61 -6.47 21.63
C TYR A 186 -27.85 -5.90 22.30
N ALA A 187 -28.66 -5.13 21.57
CA ALA A 187 -29.91 -4.57 22.07
C ALA A 187 -30.91 -5.68 22.46
N ILE A 188 -31.06 -6.73 21.63
CA ILE A 188 -31.89 -7.89 21.97
C ILE A 188 -31.40 -8.58 23.25
N TYR A 189 -30.09 -8.78 23.39
CA TYR A 189 -29.51 -9.41 24.57
C TYR A 189 -29.78 -8.60 25.85
N MET A 190 -29.64 -7.27 25.78
CA MET A 190 -29.89 -6.38 26.92
C MET A 190 -31.35 -6.37 27.35
N GLU A 191 -32.27 -6.31 26.40
CA GLU A 191 -33.70 -6.30 26.70
C GLU A 191 -34.15 -7.63 27.33
N LEU A 192 -33.61 -8.76 26.86
CA LEU A 192 -33.86 -10.08 27.45
C LEU A 192 -33.34 -10.22 28.88
N ASP A 193 -32.19 -9.61 29.19
CA ASP A 193 -31.58 -9.63 30.53
C ASP A 193 -32.35 -8.74 31.53
N SER A 194 -32.95 -7.64 31.04
CA SER A 194 -33.69 -6.69 31.88
C SER A 194 -34.94 -7.28 32.57
N GLY A 195 -35.51 -8.37 32.02
CA GLY A 195 -36.68 -9.07 32.55
C GLY A 195 -38.01 -8.32 32.42
N ASN A 196 -38.02 -7.07 31.95
CA ASN A 196 -39.23 -6.30 31.67
C ASN A 196 -39.06 -5.50 30.37
N VAL A 197 -39.75 -5.93 29.31
CA VAL A 197 -39.58 -5.35 27.98
C VAL A 197 -40.42 -4.07 27.84
N ASP A 198 -39.78 -2.91 27.76
CA ASP A 198 -40.47 -1.68 27.34
C ASP A 198 -40.41 -1.57 25.82
N PHE A 199 -41.56 -1.83 25.19
CA PHE A 199 -41.66 -1.88 23.74
C PHE A 199 -41.26 -0.57 23.04
N ASN A 200 -41.48 0.59 23.68
CA ASN A 200 -41.10 1.88 23.10
C ASN A 200 -39.58 2.07 23.12
N VAL A 201 -38.94 1.69 24.22
CA VAL A 201 -37.48 1.72 24.37
C VAL A 201 -36.84 0.74 23.39
N PHE A 202 -37.36 -0.49 23.32
CA PHE A 202 -36.89 -1.50 22.40
C PHE A 202 -36.93 -1.06 20.93
N ILE A 203 -38.04 -0.45 20.47
CA ILE A 203 -38.13 0.08 19.10
C ILE A 203 -37.08 1.18 18.86
N ALA A 204 -36.88 2.08 19.83
CA ALA A 204 -35.90 3.14 19.70
C ALA A 204 -34.47 2.57 19.59
N GLU A 205 -34.12 1.57 20.39
CA GLU A 205 -32.81 0.88 20.31
C GLU A 205 -32.61 0.18 18.97
N MET A 206 -33.66 -0.47 18.44
CA MET A 206 -33.61 -1.06 17.10
C MET A 206 -33.35 -0.02 16.02
N ALA A 207 -33.97 1.16 16.10
CA ALA A 207 -33.72 2.24 15.14
C ALA A 207 -32.27 2.75 15.21
N ILE A 208 -31.75 2.95 16.42
CA ILE A 208 -30.36 3.42 16.65
C ILE A 208 -29.35 2.39 16.14
N SER A 209 -29.64 1.09 16.32
CA SER A 209 -28.75 0.00 15.85
C SER A 209 -28.49 0.01 14.34
N LEU A 210 -29.31 0.71 13.55
CA LEU A 210 -29.15 0.86 12.09
C LEU A 210 -28.28 2.05 11.68
N TYR A 211 -27.94 2.97 12.60
CA TYR A 211 -27.10 4.13 12.30
C TYR A 211 -25.75 3.79 11.66
N PRO A 212 -24.98 2.77 12.11
CA PRO A 212 -23.73 2.43 11.45
C PRO A 212 -23.91 2.07 9.97
N PHE A 213 -25.00 1.38 9.62
CA PHE A 213 -25.31 1.04 8.24
C PHE A 213 -25.58 2.29 7.40
N PHE A 214 -26.40 3.22 7.90
CA PHE A 214 -26.68 4.47 7.21
C PHE A 214 -25.43 5.35 7.05
N TYR A 215 -24.59 5.46 8.08
CA TYR A 215 -23.31 6.17 7.97
C TYR A 215 -22.38 5.54 6.92
N GLY A 216 -22.32 4.20 6.87
CA GLY A 216 -21.58 3.48 5.84
C GLY A 216 -22.08 3.82 4.43
N ILE A 217 -23.39 3.80 4.20
CA ILE A 217 -23.99 4.18 2.91
C ILE A 217 -23.69 5.64 2.56
N ILE A 218 -23.86 6.58 3.48
CA ILE A 218 -23.59 8.01 3.24
C ILE A 218 -22.12 8.20 2.85
N GLY A 219 -21.20 7.56 3.57
CA GLY A 219 -19.78 7.60 3.24
C GLY A 219 -19.50 7.05 1.83
N VAL A 220 -20.12 5.93 1.46
CA VAL A 220 -19.98 5.32 0.13
C VAL A 220 -20.55 6.23 -0.96
N MET A 221 -21.70 6.87 -0.74
CA MET A 221 -22.27 7.81 -1.70
C MET A 221 -21.30 8.96 -2.02
N ILE A 222 -20.60 9.47 -1.01
CA ILE A 222 -19.56 10.50 -1.19
C ILE A 222 -18.39 9.94 -2.00
N LEU A 223 -17.89 8.75 -1.65
CA LEU A 223 -16.73 8.13 -2.29
C LEU A 223 -16.98 7.75 -3.75
N VAL A 224 -18.18 7.29 -4.10
CA VAL A 224 -18.56 6.96 -5.49
C VAL A 224 -18.42 8.17 -6.40
N VAL A 225 -18.83 9.36 -5.94
CA VAL A 225 -18.68 10.61 -6.70
C VAL A 225 -17.21 10.94 -6.93
N ILE A 226 -16.37 10.73 -5.92
CA ILE A 226 -14.91 10.97 -6.01
C ILE A 226 -14.29 9.99 -7.00
N LYS A 227 -14.57 8.70 -6.83
CA LYS A 227 -14.07 7.63 -7.69
C LYS A 227 -14.42 7.85 -9.16
N GLY A 228 -15.68 8.18 -9.46
CA GLY A 228 -16.11 8.47 -10.83
C GLY A 228 -15.38 9.65 -11.47
N ARG A 229 -15.00 10.67 -10.69
CA ARG A 229 -14.18 11.78 -11.19
C ARG A 229 -12.74 11.35 -11.48
N LEU A 230 -12.15 10.51 -10.64
CA LEU A 230 -10.80 9.99 -10.81
C LEU A 230 -10.72 9.04 -12.02
N GLU A 231 -11.70 8.15 -12.19
CA GLU A 231 -11.81 7.25 -13.34
C GLU A 231 -11.94 8.03 -14.66
N LYS A 232 -12.69 9.15 -14.66
CA LYS A 232 -12.75 10.05 -15.82
C LYS A 232 -11.40 10.72 -16.13
N GLN A 233 -10.56 10.98 -15.13
CA GLN A 233 -9.19 11.46 -15.40
C GLN A 233 -8.30 10.35 -15.97
N LEU A 234 -8.55 9.09 -15.61
CA LEU A 234 -7.79 7.95 -16.11
C LEU A 234 -8.07 7.68 -17.59
N SER A 235 -9.29 7.97 -18.06
CA SER A 235 -9.67 7.83 -19.46
C SER A 235 -9.19 8.98 -20.38
N ASN A 236 -8.58 10.06 -19.83
CA ASN A 236 -8.19 11.27 -20.56
C ASN A 236 -6.67 11.52 -20.57
#